data_AF-A0A9P8XUY3-F1
#
_entry.id   AF-A0A9P8XUY3-F1
#
_cell.length_a   1.000
_cell.length_b   1.000
_cell.length_c   1.000
_cell.angle_alpha   90.00
_cell.angle_beta   90.00
_cell.angle_gamma   90.00
#
_symmetry.space_group_name_H-M   'P 1'
#
loop_
_entity.id
_entity.type
_entity.pdbx_description
1 polymer ?
#
loop_
_entity_poly.entity_id
_entity_poly.type
_entity_poly.pdbx_seq_one_letter_code
_entity_poly.pdbx_strand_id
1 'polypeptide(L)'
;FAMTAIVDSAMQGAPNMMPDYEIKFLLKPTAVLGPNTELTSSVLSTFDMPLSVTKLHAQLLDTTGKDIYTAGWSARIRKTENEDDLELTYKKRYVIIDGDIDAALTTANIDGFDVPGGNPEA
;
A
#
# COMPACT_ATOMS: atom_id res chain seq x y z
N PHE A 1 -20.50 37.73 -32.57
CA PHE A 1 -20.54 36.39 -31.94
C PHE A 1 -19.81 36.49 -30.61
N ALA A 2 -20.54 36.51 -29.49
CA ALA A 2 -19.93 36.49 -28.16
C ALA A 2 -19.71 35.03 -27.78
N MET A 3 -18.46 34.66 -27.50
CA MET A 3 -18.06 33.32 -27.11
C MET A 3 -18.11 33.29 -25.58
N THR A 4 -19.17 32.70 -25.03
CA THR A 4 -19.30 32.43 -23.60
C THR A 4 -18.27 31.38 -23.23
N ALA A 5 -17.29 31.75 -22.41
CA ALA A 5 -16.38 30.79 -21.79
C ALA A 5 -17.21 29.89 -20.86
N ILE A 6 -17.22 28.59 -21.16
CA ILE A 6 -17.63 27.57 -20.20
C ILE A 6 -16.51 27.57 -19.16
N VAL A 7 -16.76 28.21 -18.02
CA VAL A 7 -15.95 27.98 -16.83
C VAL A 7 -16.19 26.53 -16.45
N ASP A 8 -15.23 25.67 -16.79
CA ASP A 8 -15.16 24.33 -16.27
C ASP A 8 -15.14 24.49 -14.75
N SER A 9 -16.20 24.03 -14.10
CA SER A 9 -16.29 24.04 -12.64
C SER A 9 -15.03 23.36 -12.15
N ALA A 10 -14.14 24.09 -11.47
CA ALA A 10 -12.97 23.50 -10.84
C ALA A 10 -13.48 22.32 -10.04
N MET A 11 -13.13 21.11 -10.49
CA MET A 11 -13.52 19.88 -9.83
C MET A 11 -13.03 20.06 -8.40
N GLN A 12 -13.96 20.27 -7.47
CA GLN A 12 -13.64 20.50 -6.08
C GLN A 12 -12.97 19.20 -5.65
N GLY A 13 -11.64 19.21 -5.58
CA GLY A 13 -10.85 17.99 -5.39
C GLY A 13 -11.43 17.23 -4.21
N ALA A 14 -11.62 15.91 -4.37
CA ALA A 14 -12.07 15.08 -3.28
C ALA A 14 -11.25 15.41 -2.02
N PRO A 15 -11.87 15.46 -0.83
CA PRO A 15 -11.13 15.75 0.39
C PRO A 15 -9.98 14.75 0.54
N ASN A 16 -8.85 15.19 1.10
CA ASN A 16 -7.74 14.31 1.43
C ASN A 16 -8.24 13.11 2.26
N MET A 17 -7.79 11.90 1.91
CA MET A 17 -8.10 10.71 2.71
C MET A 17 -7.66 10.94 4.16
N MET A 18 -8.54 10.60 5.12
CA MET A 18 -8.15 10.50 6.53
C MET A 18 -7.59 9.08 6.75
N PRO A 19 -6.28 8.91 6.94
CA PRO A 19 -5.70 7.59 7.02
C PRO A 19 -6.05 6.92 8.36
N ASP A 20 -6.37 5.63 8.31
CA ASP A 20 -6.14 4.75 9.44
C ASP A 20 -4.62 4.55 9.62
N TYR A 21 -4.17 4.39 10.86
CA TYR A 21 -2.74 4.23 11.14
C TYR A 21 -2.35 2.74 11.17
N GLU A 22 -1.39 2.36 10.33
CA GLU A 22 -0.70 1.07 10.41
C GLU A 22 0.72 1.27 10.96
N ILE A 23 1.09 0.54 12.01
CA ILE A 23 2.44 0.57 12.59
C ILE A 23 3.20 -0.70 12.20
N LYS A 24 4.39 -0.54 11.60
CA LYS A 24 5.27 -1.66 11.22
C LYS A 24 6.50 -1.70 12.10
N PHE A 25 6.74 -2.86 12.72
CA PHE A 25 7.92 -3.08 13.56
C PHE A 25 8.94 -3.93 12.83
N LEU A 26 10.20 -3.50 12.85
CA LEU A 26 11.33 -4.37 12.52
C LEU A 26 11.76 -5.11 13.78
N LEU A 27 11.51 -6.42 13.83
CA LEU A 27 11.73 -7.25 15.01
C LEU A 27 13.04 -8.04 14.90
N LYS A 28 13.74 -8.21 16.02
CA LYS A 28 14.93 -9.08 16.08
C LYS A 28 14.47 -10.55 16.05
N PRO A 29 14.92 -11.38 15.09
CA PRO A 29 14.47 -12.77 14.99
C PRO A 29 14.64 -13.57 16.28
N THR A 30 15.77 -13.39 16.98
CA THR A 30 16.05 -14.08 18.25
C THR A 30 15.15 -13.68 19.41
N ALA A 31 14.39 -12.58 19.29
CA ALA A 31 13.44 -12.14 20.30
C ALA A 31 12.01 -12.63 20.02
N VAL A 32 11.72 -13.10 18.80
CA VAL A 32 10.33 -13.37 18.37
C VAL A 32 10.12 -14.76 17.79
N LEU A 33 11.18 -15.42 17.30
CA LEU A 33 11.13 -16.77 16.73
C LEU A 33 11.64 -17.81 17.72
N GLY A 34 10.96 -18.95 17.77
CA GLY A 34 11.41 -20.14 18.48
C GLY A 34 12.39 -21.00 17.66
N PRO A 35 12.84 -22.14 18.21
CA PRO A 35 13.81 -23.03 17.55
C PRO A 35 13.36 -23.54 16.17
N ASN A 36 12.04 -23.65 15.95
CA ASN A 36 11.46 -24.11 14.68
C ASN A 36 11.24 -22.96 13.67
N THR A 37 11.77 -21.76 13.92
CA THR A 37 11.56 -20.54 13.11
C THR A 37 10.12 -20.04 13.03
N GLU A 38 9.27 -20.49 13.96
CA GLU A 38 7.89 -20.04 14.14
C GLU A 38 7.80 -18.96 15.22
N LEU A 39 6.73 -18.15 15.21
CA LEU A 39 6.49 -17.16 16.26
C LEU A 39 6.35 -17.83 17.63
N THR A 40 6.98 -17.25 18.65
CA THR A 40 6.81 -17.71 20.04
C THR A 40 5.38 -17.52 20.53
N SER A 41 4.94 -18.35 21.48
CA SER A 41 3.60 -18.25 22.07
C SER A 41 3.31 -16.87 22.67
N SER A 42 4.32 -16.22 23.25
CA SER A 42 4.18 -14.84 23.77
C SER A 42 3.91 -13.83 22.67
N VAL A 43 4.56 -13.96 21.51
CA VAL A 43 4.29 -13.06 20.37
C VAL A 43 2.91 -13.32 19.80
N LEU A 44 2.53 -14.59 19.65
CA LEU A 44 1.19 -14.98 19.17
C LEU A 44 0.10 -14.40 20.06
N SER A 45 0.20 -14.55 21.39
CA SER A 45 -0.80 -14.02 22.33
C SER A 45 -0.80 -12.50 22.44
N THR A 46 0.35 -11.84 22.33
CA THR A 46 0.45 -10.37 22.49
C THR A 46 -0.23 -9.65 21.33
N PHE A 47 -0.13 -10.20 20.12
CA PHE A 47 -0.67 -9.60 18.90
C PHE A 47 -1.93 -10.31 18.37
N ASP A 48 -2.52 -11.21 19.17
CA ASP A 48 -3.69 -12.02 18.80
C ASP A 48 -3.55 -12.70 17.42
N MET A 49 -2.36 -13.26 17.16
CA MET A 49 -2.03 -13.86 15.89
C MET A 49 -2.62 -15.27 15.77
N PRO A 50 -3.02 -15.70 14.56
CA PRO A 50 -3.45 -17.07 14.32
C PRO A 50 -2.30 -18.06 14.56
N LEU A 51 -2.65 -19.28 14.99
CA LEU A 51 -1.68 -20.36 15.18
C LEU A 51 -1.24 -21.01 13.86
N SER A 52 -2.04 -20.86 12.80
CA SER A 52 -1.71 -21.36 11.47
C SER A 52 -0.73 -20.44 10.77
N VAL A 53 0.30 -21.03 10.15
CA VAL A 53 1.18 -20.33 9.22
C VAL A 53 0.53 -20.32 7.85
N THR A 54 0.53 -19.15 7.22
CA THR A 54 0.13 -18.98 5.81
C THR A 54 1.32 -18.48 5.00
N LYS A 55 1.75 -19.26 4.01
CA LYS A 55 2.79 -18.86 3.06
C LYS A 55 2.23 -17.92 2.01
N LEU A 56 3.03 -16.92 1.68
CA LEU A 56 2.71 -15.94 0.66
C LEU A 56 3.90 -15.74 -0.26
N HIS A 57 3.67 -15.93 -1.56
CA HIS A 57 4.65 -15.64 -2.59
C HIS A 57 4.32 -14.30 -3.23
N ALA A 58 5.33 -13.44 -3.36
CA ALA A 58 5.21 -12.15 -4.04
C ALA A 58 6.33 -12.02 -5.07
N GLN A 59 5.96 -11.82 -6.34
CA GLN A 59 6.89 -11.49 -7.41
C GLN A 59 6.73 -10.00 -7.75
N LEU A 60 7.78 -9.23 -7.54
CA LEU A 60 7.84 -7.82 -7.98
C LEU A 60 8.10 -7.76 -9.48
N LEU A 61 7.31 -6.96 -10.19
CA LEU A 61 7.43 -6.74 -11.62
C LEU A 61 8.10 -5.39 -11.88
N ASP A 62 9.17 -5.40 -12.68
CA ASP A 62 9.88 -4.19 -13.08
C ASP A 62 10.63 -4.38 -14.40
N THR A 63 11.14 -3.30 -14.96
CA THR A 63 12.10 -3.34 -16.07
C THR A 63 13.49 -3.70 -15.55
N THR A 64 14.41 -4.04 -16.46
CA THR A 64 15.84 -4.20 -16.12
C THR A 64 16.41 -2.92 -15.48
N GLY A 65 15.89 -1.75 -15.87
CA GLY A 65 16.29 -0.43 -15.35
C GLY A 65 15.65 -0.03 -14.02
N LYS A 66 14.69 -0.81 -13.50
CA LYS A 66 13.87 -0.46 -12.33
C LYS A 66 13.01 0.80 -12.54
N ASP A 67 12.55 1.02 -13.77
CA ASP A 67 11.84 2.24 -14.14
C ASP A 67 10.51 2.37 -13.40
N ILE A 68 9.81 1.25 -13.16
CA ILE A 68 8.51 1.23 -12.45
C ILE A 68 8.72 1.63 -11.00
N TYR A 69 9.72 1.04 -10.33
CA TYR A 69 10.07 1.40 -8.96
C TYR A 69 10.51 2.86 -8.84
N THR A 70 11.34 3.34 -9.77
CA THR A 70 11.83 4.72 -9.79
C THR A 70 10.70 5.73 -10.00
N ALA A 71 9.67 5.35 -10.78
CA ALA A 71 8.44 6.12 -10.91
C ALA A 71 7.52 6.06 -9.67
N GLY A 72 7.95 5.43 -8.58
CA GLY A 72 7.23 5.33 -7.31
C GLY A 72 6.20 4.21 -7.24
N TRP A 73 6.16 3.31 -8.24
CA TRP A 73 5.23 2.20 -8.29
C TRP A 73 5.83 0.90 -7.74
N SER A 74 4.98 -0.03 -7.32
CA SER A 74 5.39 -1.39 -6.98
C SER A 74 4.31 -2.36 -7.42
N ALA A 75 4.39 -2.80 -8.68
CA ALA A 75 3.53 -3.83 -9.23
C ALA A 75 4.01 -5.20 -8.75
N ARG A 76 3.07 -6.06 -8.33
CA ARG A 76 3.38 -7.39 -7.83
C ARG A 76 2.30 -8.40 -8.17
N ILE A 77 2.75 -9.62 -8.48
CA ILE A 77 1.88 -10.80 -8.51
C ILE A 77 1.99 -11.47 -7.13
N ARG A 78 0.85 -11.71 -6.47
CA ARG A 78 0.78 -12.42 -5.19
C ARG A 78 0.07 -13.76 -5.36
N LYS A 79 0.55 -14.74 -4.58
CA LYS A 79 -0.09 -16.05 -4.39
C LYS A 79 -0.09 -16.39 -2.91
N THR A 80 -1.27 -16.49 -2.31
CA THR A 80 -1.46 -17.07 -0.99
C THR A 80 -1.57 -18.59 -1.13
N GLU A 81 -0.94 -19.34 -0.24
CA GLU A 81 -1.11 -20.79 -0.24
C GLU A 81 -2.57 -21.18 0.06
N ASN A 82 -3.04 -22.26 -0.57
CA ASN A 82 -4.42 -22.77 -0.48
C ASN A 82 -5.53 -21.87 -1.06
N GLU A 83 -5.18 -20.75 -1.69
CA GLU A 83 -6.09 -20.01 -2.57
C GLU A 83 -5.86 -20.45 -4.01
N ASP A 84 -6.89 -20.41 -4.87
CA ASP A 84 -6.77 -20.82 -6.28
C ASP A 84 -6.28 -19.68 -7.17
N ASP A 85 -6.60 -18.44 -6.81
CA ASP A 85 -6.36 -17.27 -7.65
C ASP A 85 -4.91 -16.75 -7.55
N LEU A 86 -4.52 -15.98 -8.56
CA LEU A 86 -3.36 -15.12 -8.55
C LEU A 86 -3.84 -13.68 -8.50
N GLU A 87 -3.26 -12.89 -7.61
CA GLU A 87 -3.61 -11.49 -7.46
C GLU A 87 -2.55 -10.62 -8.16
N LEU A 88 -3.00 -9.75 -9.08
CA LEU A 88 -2.18 -8.65 -9.56
C LEU A 88 -2.50 -7.41 -8.74
N THR A 89 -1.57 -7.00 -7.90
CA THR A 89 -1.72 -5.81 -7.03
C THR A 89 -0.63 -4.80 -7.35
N TYR A 90 -0.89 -3.54 -7.01
CA TYR A 90 0.08 -2.48 -7.17
C TYR A 90 0.05 -1.56 -5.95
N LYS A 91 1.02 -0.65 -5.90
CA LYS A 91 1.10 0.37 -4.86
C LYS A 91 1.85 1.57 -5.39
N LYS A 92 1.29 2.76 -5.23
CA LYS A 92 1.94 4.04 -5.51
C LYS A 92 2.53 4.64 -4.23
N ARG A 93 3.72 5.23 -4.32
CA ARG A 93 4.33 6.04 -3.27
C ARG A 93 4.41 7.50 -3.71
N TYR A 94 3.90 8.38 -2.87
CA TYR A 94 4.04 9.83 -3.00
C TYR A 94 5.12 10.31 -2.02
N VAL A 95 6.01 11.18 -2.51
CA VAL A 95 7.06 11.76 -1.68
C VAL A 95 6.44 12.84 -0.80
N ILE A 96 6.75 12.81 0.49
CA ILE A 96 6.41 13.90 1.42
C ILE A 96 7.59 14.88 1.41
N ILE A 97 7.34 16.11 0.93
CA ILE A 97 8.33 17.18 0.86
C ILE A 97 8.11 18.11 2.05
N ASP A 98 9.16 18.45 2.78
CA ASP A 98 9.11 19.35 3.95
C ASP A 98 8.09 18.97 5.04
N GLY A 99 7.70 17.69 5.10
CA GLY A 99 6.70 17.18 6.04
C GLY A 99 5.25 17.46 5.63
N ASP A 100 5.00 18.02 4.44
CA ASP A 100 3.66 18.35 3.95
C ASP A 100 2.93 17.10 3.43
N ILE A 101 2.19 16.45 4.34
CA ILE A 101 1.39 15.26 4.03
C ILE A 101 0.17 15.66 3.19
N ASP A 102 -0.43 16.83 3.45
CA ASP A 102 -1.65 17.27 2.76
C ASP A 102 -1.41 17.49 1.28
N ALA A 103 -0.26 18.07 0.91
CA ALA A 103 0.13 18.22 -0.49
C ALA A 103 0.33 16.86 -1.19
N ALA A 104 0.92 15.89 -0.50
CA ALA A 104 1.09 14.53 -1.03
C ALA A 104 -0.26 13.83 -1.24
N LEU A 105 -1.19 13.96 -0.29
CA LEU A 105 -2.55 13.43 -0.39
C LEU A 105 -3.36 14.12 -1.49
N THR A 106 -3.23 15.43 -1.65
CA THR A 106 -3.86 16.17 -2.75
C THR A 106 -3.36 15.68 -4.10
N THR A 107 -2.05 15.42 -4.23
CA THR A 107 -1.48 14.82 -5.45
C THR A 107 -2.06 13.42 -5.70
N ALA A 108 -2.15 12.60 -4.66
CA ALA A 108 -2.76 11.27 -4.76
C ALA A 108 -4.23 11.32 -5.21
N ASN A 109 -5.00 12.28 -4.70
CA ASN A 109 -6.39 12.51 -5.11
C ASN A 109 -6.49 12.93 -6.59
N ILE A 110 -5.59 13.81 -7.05
CA ILE A 110 -5.51 14.19 -8.48
C ILE A 110 -5.21 12.97 -9.35
N ASP A 111 -4.35 12.07 -8.87
CA ASP A 111 -3.98 10.83 -9.55
C ASP A 111 -5.03 9.70 -9.41
N GLY A 112 -6.17 9.97 -8.74
CA GLY A 112 -7.30 9.04 -8.62
C GLY A 112 -7.25 8.07 -7.43
N PHE A 113 -6.48 8.37 -6.39
CA PHE A 113 -6.37 7.59 -5.15
C PHE A 113 -7.23 8.17 -4.00
N ASP A 114 -8.45 8.62 -4.31
CA ASP A 114 -9.33 9.35 -3.40
C ASP A 114 -10.34 8.49 -2.62
N VAL A 115 -10.34 7.16 -2.82
CA VAL A 115 -11.42 6.28 -2.32
C VAL A 115 -11.05 5.57 -1.01
N PRO A 116 -11.73 5.84 0.12
CA PRO A 116 -11.69 4.96 1.29
C PRO A 116 -12.50 3.70 0.94
N GLY A 117 -11.80 2.62 0.58
CA GLY A 117 -12.41 1.36 0.13
C GLY A 117 -11.96 0.88 -1.24
N GLY A 118 -11.09 1.63 -1.94
CA GLY A 118 -10.18 1.00 -2.89
C GLY A 118 -9.35 -0.03 -2.13
N ASN A 119 -9.14 -1.22 -2.69
CA ASN A 119 -8.28 -2.25 -2.10
C ASN A 119 -7.04 -1.56 -1.49
N PRO A 120 -6.67 -1.77 -0.22
CA PRO A 120 -5.42 -1.20 0.34
C PRO A 120 -4.15 -1.65 -0.43
N GLU A 121 -4.35 -2.48 -1.47
CA GLU A 121 -3.39 -2.95 -2.45
C GLU A 121 -3.72 -2.62 -3.93
N ALA A 122 -4.60 -1.64 -4.17
CA ALA A 122 -4.61 -0.88 -5.42
C ALA A 122 -3.46 0.14 -5.37
#